data_AF-A0A2U1Q978-F1
#
_entry.id   AF-A0A2U1Q978-F1
#
_cell.length_a   1.000
_cell.length_b   1.000
_cell.length_c   1.000
_cell.angle_alpha   90.00
_cell.angle_beta   90.00
_cell.angle_gamma   90.00
#
_symmetry.space_group_name_H-M   'P 1'
#
loop_
_entity.id
_entity.type
_entity.pdbx_description
1 polymer ?
#
loop_
_entity_poly.entity_id
_entity_poly.type
_entity_poly.pdbx_seq_one_letter_code
_entity_poly.pdbx_strand_id
1 'polypeptide(L)' 'MSLMRRTTITLLKPLTTTSFLTRRPFSIDNSTTITVETSVPFTDHNCDPPSRSITTTPSELMNFFSDMSLMRRMEIAAYS' A
#
# COMPACT_ATOMS: atom_id res chain seq x y z
N MET A 1 -41.60 -13.63 31.84
CA MET A 1 -41.74 -13.43 30.38
C MET A 1 -40.65 -12.49 29.92
N SER A 2 -39.65 -12.96 29.17
CA SER A 2 -38.59 -12.13 28.60
C SER A 2 -38.46 -12.48 27.12
N LEU A 3 -38.76 -11.52 26.25
CA LEU A 3 -38.69 -11.67 24.80
C LEU A 3 -37.24 -11.45 24.35
N MET A 4 -36.54 -12.51 23.93
CA MET A 4 -35.30 -12.38 23.15
C MET A 4 -35.63 -11.71 21.82
N ARG A 5 -35.24 -10.44 21.65
CA ARG A 5 -35.20 -9.79 20.34
C ARG A 5 -34.05 -10.37 19.53
N ARG A 6 -34.37 -11.31 18.65
CA ARG A 6 -33.48 -11.78 17.58
C ARG A 6 -33.34 -10.66 16.54
N THR A 7 -32.25 -9.92 16.57
CA THR A 7 -31.87 -8.99 15.50
C THR A 7 -31.45 -9.81 14.28
N THR A 8 -32.37 -9.97 13.33
CA THR A 8 -32.05 -10.46 11.99
C THR A 8 -31.27 -9.38 11.26
N ILE A 9 -29.95 -9.53 11.17
CA ILE A 9 -29.10 -8.72 10.30
C ILE A 9 -29.50 -9.10 8.87
N THR A 10 -30.35 -8.30 8.24
CA THR A 10 -30.64 -8.47 6.82
C THR A 10 -29.36 -8.19 6.06
N LEU A 11 -28.84 -9.23 5.40
CA LEU A 11 -27.68 -9.20 4.53
C LEU A 11 -27.87 -8.07 3.50
N LEU A 12 -27.21 -6.94 3.73
CA LEU A 12 -27.17 -5.83 2.79
C LEU A 12 -26.63 -6.38 1.47
N LYS A 13 -27.41 -6.22 0.39
CA LYS A 13 -27.04 -6.62 -0.96
C LYS A 13 -25.64 -6.09 -1.30
N PRO A 14 -24.81 -6.85 -2.04
CA PRO A 14 -23.52 -6.35 -2.50
C PRO A 14 -23.78 -5.10 -3.35
N LEU A 15 -23.31 -3.95 -2.88
CA LEU A 15 -23.22 -2.76 -3.69
C LEU A 15 -22.27 -3.09 -4.82
N THR A 16 -22.80 -3.46 -5.99
CA THR A 16 -22.07 -3.53 -7.25
C THR A 16 -21.66 -2.12 -7.61
N THR A 17 -20.67 -1.62 -6.88
CA THR A 17 -19.91 -0.46 -7.29
C THR A 17 -19.09 -1.00 -8.45
N THR A 18 -19.63 -0.90 -9.67
CA THR A 18 -18.77 -0.81 -10.85
C THR A 18 -18.08 0.55 -10.75
N SER A 19 -17.21 0.69 -9.75
CA SER A 19 -16.10 1.60 -9.85
C SER A 19 -15.37 1.11 -11.07
N PHE A 20 -15.63 1.76 -12.21
CA PHE A 20 -14.61 1.94 -13.23
C PHE A 20 -13.46 2.56 -12.47
N LEU A 21 -12.64 1.70 -11.85
CA LEU A 21 -11.32 2.04 -11.39
C LEU A 21 -10.71 2.56 -12.66
N THR A 22 -10.69 3.88 -12.82
CA THR A 22 -9.88 4.53 -13.81
C THR A 22 -8.48 4.10 -13.42
N ARG A 23 -8.05 2.98 -13.99
CA ARG A 23 -6.67 2.56 -14.01
C ARG A 23 -6.00 3.64 -14.83
N ARG A 24 -5.68 4.74 -14.14
CA ARG A 24 -4.93 5.84 -14.71
C ARG A 24 -3.71 5.14 -15.28
N PRO A 25 -3.48 5.17 -16.60
CA PRO A 25 -2.24 4.63 -17.12
C PRO A 25 -1.16 5.47 -16.44
N PHE A 26 -0.45 4.86 -15.50
CA PHE A 26 0.82 5.39 -15.07
C PHE A 26 1.65 5.53 -16.34
N SER A 27 2.39 6.64 -16.44
CA SER A 27 3.22 6.96 -17.61
C SER A 27 3.86 5.68 -18.16
N ILE A 28 3.63 5.37 -19.44
CA ILE A 28 4.25 4.22 -20.13
C ILE A 28 5.78 4.31 -20.07
N ASP A 29 6.30 5.53 -19.88
CA ASP A 29 7.72 5.76 -19.68
C ASP A 29 8.17 5.30 -18.29
N ASN A 30 8.49 4.01 -18.21
CA ASN A 30 9.15 3.35 -17.09
C ASN A 30 10.62 3.78 -16.90
N SER A 31 11.19 4.58 -17.80
CA SER A 31 12.58 5.01 -17.74
C SER A 31 12.77 6.41 -17.14
N THR A 32 11.70 7.21 -17.11
CA THR A 32 11.74 8.53 -16.46
C THR A 32 12.12 8.38 -14.98
N THR A 33 13.29 8.93 -14.63
CA THR A 33 13.76 8.97 -13.26
C THR A 33 13.10 10.11 -12.49
N ILE A 34 12.82 9.86 -11.23
CA ILE A 34 12.34 10.82 -10.25
C ILE A 34 13.28 10.80 -9.05
N THR A 35 13.45 11.97 -8.43
CA THR A 35 14.22 12.10 -7.20
C THR A 35 13.26 12.17 -6.02
N VAL A 36 13.49 11.31 -5.03
CA VAL A 36 12.67 11.21 -3.81
C VAL A 36 13.58 11.46 -2.60
N GLU A 37 13.10 12.28 -1.68
CA GLU A 37 13.76 12.57 -0.40
C GLU A 37 13.19 11.69 0.72
N THR A 38 14.05 11.07 1.52
CA THR A 38 13.63 10.26 2.67
C THR A 38 13.34 11.12 3.91
N SER A 39 12.27 10.79 4.63
CA SER A 39 11.75 11.60 5.75
C SER A 39 12.57 11.48 7.04
N VAL A 40 13.19 10.33 7.31
CA VAL A 40 13.95 10.08 8.54
C VAL A 40 15.45 10.14 8.21
N PRO A 41 16.23 11.01 8.86
CA PRO A 41 17.68 11.05 8.68
C PRO A 41 18.31 9.76 9.19
N PHE A 42 19.39 9.33 8.54
CA PHE A 42 20.25 8.30 9.09
C PHE A 42 20.97 8.86 10.32
N THR A 43 21.14 8.04 11.35
CA THR A 43 21.95 8.38 12.52
C THR A 43 23.39 7.94 12.26
N ASP A 44 24.32 8.88 12.38
CA ASP A 44 25.74 8.63 12.11
C ASP A 44 26.37 7.95 13.31
N HIS A 45 27.21 6.93 13.06
CA HIS A 45 28.05 6.33 14.10
C HIS A 45 29.38 5.89 13.50
N ASN A 46 30.41 6.72 13.66
CA ASN A 46 31.77 6.54 13.13
C ASN A 46 31.87 6.45 11.59
N CYS A 47 30.80 6.75 10.86
CA CYS A 47 30.72 6.77 9.40
C CYS A 47 29.78 7.89 8.94
N ASP A 48 29.99 8.37 7.72
CA ASP A 48 29.10 9.36 7.11
C ASP A 48 27.71 8.75 6.81
N PRO A 49 26.63 9.54 6.97
CA PRO A 49 25.28 9.09 6.67
C PRO A 49 25.12 8.80 5.18
N PRO A 50 24.32 7.79 4.82
CA PRO A 50 23.86 7.64 3.44
C PRO A 50 23.11 8.87 2.94
N SER A 51 23.13 9.08 1.62
CA SER A 51 22.33 10.12 0.95
C SER A 51 20.84 9.93 1.26
N ARG A 52 20.16 11.05 1.52
CA ARG A 52 18.70 11.10 1.68
C ARG A 52 17.96 11.27 0.35
N SER A 53 18.69 11.68 -0.68
CA SER A 53 18.18 11.84 -2.03
C SER A 53 18.41 10.55 -2.81
N ILE A 54 17.33 9.96 -3.31
CA ILE A 54 17.34 8.70 -4.06
C ILE A 54 16.73 8.96 -5.42
N THR A 55 17.43 8.55 -6.47
CA THR A 55 16.91 8.55 -7.84
C THR A 55 16.33 7.18 -8.14
N THR A 56 15.06 7.14 -8.55
CA THR A 56 14.32 5.89 -8.84
C THR A 56 13.33 6.10 -9.97
N THR A 57 12.66 5.05 -10.42
CA THR A 57 11.57 5.14 -11.39
C THR A 57 10.20 4.95 -10.72
N PRO A 58 9.11 5.52 -11.28
CA PRO A 58 7.77 5.23 -10.80
C PRO A 58 7.44 3.72 -10.79
N SER A 59 7.97 2.96 -11.75
CA SER A 59 7.76 1.51 -11.81
C SER A 59 8.38 0.78 -10.63
N GLU A 60 9.60 1.12 -10.24
CA GLU A 60 10.26 0.51 -9.08
C GLU A 60 9.48 0.78 -7.79
N LEU A 61 9.04 2.03 -7.58
CA LEU A 61 8.22 2.38 -6.41
C LEU A 61 6.92 1.58 -6.33
N MET A 62 6.24 1.39 -7.45
CA MET A 62 4.99 0.61 -7.48
C MET A 62 5.24 -0.88 -7.23
N ASN A 63 6.38 -1.41 -7.70
CA ASN A 63 6.79 -2.78 -7.40
C ASN A 63 7.08 -2.94 -5.90
N PHE A 64 7.87 -2.04 -5.30
CA PHE A 64 8.15 -2.06 -3.85
C PHE A 64 6.86 -1.99 -3.02
N PHE A 65 5.92 -1.11 -3.39
CA PHE A 65 4.63 -1.03 -2.71
C PHE A 65 3.86 -2.35 -2.78
N SER A 66 3.84 -2.98 -3.95
CA SER A 66 3.12 -4.23 -4.18
C SER A 66 3.73 -5.38 -3.36
N ASP A 67 5.06 -5.48 -3.35
CA ASP A 67 5.80 -6.50 -2.60
C ASP A 67 5.60 -6.33 -1.10
N MET A 68 5.75 -5.12 -0.56
CA MET A 68 5.54 -4.85 0.86
C MET A 68 4.09 -5.13 1.28
N SER A 69 3.12 -4.74 0.46
CA SER A 69 1.70 -5.02 0.72
C SER A 69 1.40 -6.51 0.70
N LEU A 70 2.04 -7.27 -0.19
CA LEU A 70 1.90 -8.72 -0.28
C LEU A 70 2.47 -9.37 0.98
N MET A 71 3.71 -9.03 1.36
CA MET A 71 4.36 -9.53 2.57
C MET A 71 3.51 -9.27 3.82
N ARG A 72 2.96 -8.06 3.95
CA ARG A 72 2.07 -7.70 5.06
C ARG A 72 0.79 -8.55 5.09
N ARG A 73 0.16 -8.80 3.93
CA ARG A 73 -1.03 -9.66 3.88
C ARG A 73 -0.73 -11.10 4.24
N MET A 74 0.42 -11.63 3.82
CA MET A 74 0.83 -12.99 4.18
C MET A 74 1.08 -13.12 5.69
N GLU A 75 1.73 -12.13 6.31
CA GLU A 75 1.96 -12.13 7.76
C GLU A 75 0.64 -12.07 8.57
N ILE A 76 -0.34 -11.27 8.12
CA ILE A 76 -1.67 -11.25 8.75
C ILE A 76 -2.37 -12.61 8.58
N ALA A 77 -2.35 -13.18 7.36
CA ALA A 77 -3.02 -14.45 7.09
C ALA A 77 -2.40 -15.64 7.83
N ALA A 78 -1.10 -15.59 8.12
CA ALA A 78 -0.43 -16.62 8.90
C ALA A 78 -0.81 -16.57 10.40
N TYR A 79 -1.32 -15.45 10.89
CA TYR A 79 -1.72 -15.24 12.29
C TYR A 79 -3.25 -15.25 12.50
N SER A 80 -4.04 -15.44 11.43
CA SER A 80 -5.51 -15.49 11.44
C SER A 80 -6.07 -16.90 11.42
#